data_AF-A0A1H1B3X2-F1
#
_entry.id   AF-A0A1H1B3X2-F1
#
_cell.length_a   1.000
_cell.length_b   1.000
_cell.length_c   1.000
_cell.angle_alpha   90.00
_cell.angle_beta   90.00
_cell.angle_gamma   90.00
#
_symmetry.space_group_name_H-M   'P 1'
#
loop_
_entity.id
_entity.type
_entity.pdbx_description
1 polymer ?
#
loop_
_entity_poly.entity_id
_entity_poly.type
_entity_poly.pdbx_seq_one_letter_code
_entity_poly.pdbx_strand_id
1 'polypeptide(L)'
;MYDAETSAVNSAVVSAMTGRKARVLAGNWTGVQFWVDDDAAADDDSAMVFMLDPSTMIVDDFVEQGRFVAAILEGSIVAGMEAELLRSWLAERSMESLAPNTCVPVHPQQFLTGSVDARPLSTDSVSTTGWLIHSAKALRVMHDLELQAGDPLPPDFTERVAEL
;
A
#
# COMPACT_ATOMS: atom_id res chain seq x y z
N MET A 1 0.36 -4.05 -13.57
CA MET A 1 0.39 -5.31 -12.78
C MET A 1 1.83 -5.60 -12.39
N TYR A 2 2.04 -6.22 -11.24
CA TYR A 2 3.37 -6.67 -10.83
C TYR A 2 3.81 -7.89 -11.64
N ASP A 3 5.13 -8.06 -11.79
CA ASP A 3 5.68 -9.36 -12.18
C ASP A 3 5.50 -10.40 -11.05
N ALA A 4 5.77 -11.67 -11.37
CA ALA A 4 5.54 -12.78 -10.45
C ALA A 4 6.38 -12.68 -9.16
N GLU A 5 7.62 -12.18 -9.25
CA GLU A 5 8.51 -12.06 -8.10
C GLU A 5 8.02 -10.96 -7.16
N THR A 6 7.73 -9.78 -7.71
CA THR A 6 7.20 -8.64 -6.96
C THR A 6 5.84 -8.97 -6.34
N SER A 7 4.97 -9.66 -7.09
CA SER A 7 3.68 -10.13 -6.59
C SER A 7 3.87 -11.10 -5.42
N ALA A 8 4.75 -12.08 -5.51
CA ALA A 8 5.00 -13.05 -4.43
C ALA A 8 5.52 -12.37 -3.16
N VAL A 9 6.46 -11.44 -3.29
CA VAL A 9 7.03 -10.71 -2.15
C VAL A 9 5.98 -9.83 -1.48
N ASN A 10 5.24 -9.02 -2.25
CA ASN A 10 4.20 -8.16 -1.69
C ASN A 10 3.06 -8.99 -1.09
N SER A 11 2.70 -10.13 -1.69
CA SER A 11 1.71 -11.08 -1.18
C SER A 11 2.05 -11.62 0.20
N ALA A 12 3.33 -11.96 0.44
CA ALA A 12 3.77 -12.43 1.75
C ALA A 12 3.60 -11.35 2.84
N VAL A 13 3.94 -10.09 2.52
CA VAL A 13 3.81 -8.98 3.47
C VAL A 13 2.34 -8.62 3.72
N VAL A 14 1.53 -8.51 2.66
CA VAL A 14 0.08 -8.24 2.77
C VAL A 14 -0.61 -9.35 3.54
N SER A 15 -0.22 -10.62 3.33
CA SER A 15 -0.77 -11.75 4.10
C SER A 15 -0.47 -11.63 5.59
N ALA A 16 0.76 -11.23 5.93
CA ALA A 16 1.16 -11.01 7.32
C ALA A 16 0.41 -9.84 7.98
N MET A 17 0.17 -8.76 7.24
CA MET A 17 -0.56 -7.58 7.73
C MET A 17 -2.05 -7.85 7.93
N THR A 18 -2.66 -8.62 7.03
CA THR A 18 -4.12 -8.85 7.02
C THR A 18 -4.55 -10.12 7.76
N GLY A 19 -3.62 -11.03 8.04
CA GLY A 19 -3.92 -12.37 8.57
C GLY A 19 -4.64 -13.29 7.58
N ARG A 20 -4.76 -12.88 6.30
CA ARG A 20 -5.38 -13.64 5.21
C ARG A 20 -4.32 -14.13 4.24
N LYS A 21 -4.59 -15.21 3.50
CA LYS A 21 -3.70 -15.62 2.41
C LYS A 21 -4.00 -14.74 1.20
N ALA A 22 -3.16 -13.75 0.96
CA ALA A 22 -3.37 -12.76 -0.08
C ALA A 22 -2.50 -13.07 -1.32
N ARG A 23 -3.09 -12.89 -2.51
CA ARG A 23 -2.39 -12.81 -3.79
C ARG A 23 -2.51 -11.39 -4.35
N VAL A 24 -1.44 -10.63 -4.30
CA VAL A 24 -1.39 -9.22 -4.73
C VAL A 24 -1.33 -9.15 -6.26
N LEU A 25 -2.30 -8.45 -6.85
CA LEU A 25 -2.44 -8.26 -8.29
C LEU A 25 -1.68 -7.01 -8.77
N ALA A 26 -1.81 -5.92 -8.01
CA ALA A 26 -1.28 -4.61 -8.37
C ALA A 26 -1.17 -3.72 -7.13
N GLY A 27 -0.49 -2.59 -7.29
CA GLY A 27 -0.56 -1.48 -6.36
C GLY A 27 -0.65 -0.14 -7.08
N ASN A 28 -1.05 0.90 -6.37
CA ASN A 28 -1.02 2.27 -6.88
C ASN A 28 0.29 2.98 -6.52
N TRP A 29 0.46 4.21 -7.02
CA TRP A 29 1.66 4.99 -6.79
C TRP A 29 1.79 5.50 -5.35
N THR A 30 0.74 5.46 -4.52
CA THR A 30 0.82 5.80 -3.08
C THR A 30 1.13 4.59 -2.20
N GLY A 31 1.29 3.39 -2.78
CA GLY A 31 1.63 2.17 -2.07
C GLY A 31 0.44 1.33 -1.62
N VAL A 32 -0.79 1.71 -1.97
CA VAL A 32 -2.00 0.88 -1.79
C VAL A 32 -1.86 -0.41 -2.59
N GLN A 33 -2.29 -1.53 -2.01
CA GLN A 33 -2.23 -2.86 -2.62
C GLN A 33 -3.63 -3.37 -2.96
N PHE A 34 -3.78 -3.95 -4.14
CA PHE A 34 -4.99 -4.63 -4.59
C PHE A 34 -4.72 -6.13 -4.68
N TRP A 35 -5.54 -6.94 -4.02
CA TRP A 35 -5.29 -8.35 -3.83
C TRP A 35 -6.58 -9.17 -3.77
N VAL A 36 -6.46 -10.47 -3.99
CA VAL A 36 -7.56 -11.45 -3.86
C VAL A 36 -7.12 -12.55 -2.90
N ASP A 37 -8.06 -13.31 -2.34
CA ASP A 37 -7.68 -14.50 -1.56
C ASP A 37 -6.90 -15.48 -2.46
N ASP A 38 -5.85 -16.10 -1.90
CA ASP A 38 -4.92 -16.98 -2.63
C ASP A 38 -5.57 -18.29 -3.11
N ASP A 39 -6.69 -18.68 -2.48
CA ASP A 39 -7.49 -19.83 -2.91
C ASP A 39 -8.45 -19.50 -4.07
N ALA A 40 -8.64 -18.23 -4.40
CA ALA A 40 -9.38 -17.83 -5.59
C ALA A 40 -8.58 -18.22 -6.86
N ALA A 41 -9.25 -18.91 -7.78
CA ALA A 41 -8.65 -19.30 -9.05
C ALA A 41 -8.16 -18.05 -9.79
N ALA A 42 -7.04 -18.18 -10.51
CA ALA A 42 -6.41 -17.04 -11.20
C ALA A 42 -7.35 -16.38 -12.23
N ASP A 43 -8.29 -17.14 -12.78
CA ASP A 43 -9.29 -16.77 -13.78
C ASP A 43 -10.72 -16.64 -13.21
N ASP A 44 -10.88 -16.61 -11.88
CA ASP A 44 -12.18 -16.35 -11.27
C ASP A 44 -12.51 -14.85 -11.34
N ASP A 45 -13.18 -14.46 -12.42
CA ASP A 45 -13.64 -13.08 -12.64
C ASP A 45 -14.60 -12.58 -11.55
N SER A 46 -15.23 -13.49 -10.79
CA SER A 46 -16.16 -13.15 -9.71
C SER A 46 -15.49 -13.00 -8.34
N ALA A 47 -14.21 -13.35 -8.21
CA ALA A 47 -13.46 -13.18 -6.98
C ALA A 47 -13.42 -11.71 -6.56
N MET A 48 -13.61 -11.44 -5.27
CA MET A 48 -13.55 -10.06 -4.77
C MET A 48 -12.10 -9.58 -4.66
N VAL A 49 -11.80 -8.44 -5.27
CA VAL A 49 -10.55 -7.71 -5.06
C VAL A 49 -10.72 -6.83 -3.83
N PHE A 50 -9.79 -6.97 -2.90
CA PHE A 50 -9.65 -6.14 -1.71
C PHE A 50 -8.57 -5.09 -1.93
N MET A 51 -8.74 -3.96 -1.25
CA MET A 51 -7.77 -2.88 -1.17
C MET A 51 -7.16 -2.88 0.23
N LEU A 52 -5.83 -2.77 0.32
CA LEU A 52 -5.12 -2.44 1.57
C LEU A 52 -4.39 -1.11 1.38
N ASP A 53 -4.70 -0.13 2.23
CA ASP A 53 -3.95 1.11 2.34
C ASP A 53 -2.99 1.05 3.55
N PRO A 54 -1.67 0.92 3.35
CA PRO A 54 -0.71 0.82 4.45
C PRO A 54 -0.57 2.11 5.26
N SER A 55 -1.00 3.26 4.72
CA SER A 55 -0.91 4.53 5.45
C SER A 55 -1.97 4.64 6.54
N THR A 56 -3.12 4.00 6.34
CA THR A 56 -4.25 3.96 7.28
C THR A 56 -4.44 2.59 7.95
N MET A 57 -3.81 1.54 7.40
CA MET A 57 -4.01 0.13 7.73
C MET A 57 -5.45 -0.37 7.54
N ILE A 58 -6.22 0.31 6.69
CA ILE A 58 -7.60 -0.07 6.35
C ILE A 58 -7.59 -1.10 5.22
N VAL A 59 -8.42 -2.14 5.37
CA VAL A 59 -8.76 -3.10 4.33
C VAL A 59 -10.22 -2.89 3.94
N ASP A 60 -10.50 -2.77 2.65
CA ASP A 60 -11.86 -2.58 2.13
C ASP A 60 -12.13 -3.45 0.90
N ASP A 61 -13.40 -3.75 0.67
CA ASP A 61 -13.86 -4.45 -0.54
C ASP A 61 -13.86 -3.46 -1.70
N PHE A 62 -13.22 -3.81 -2.81
CA PHE A 62 -13.07 -2.89 -3.94
C PHE A 62 -14.03 -3.24 -5.07
N VAL A 63 -13.79 -4.35 -5.77
CA VAL A 63 -14.58 -4.75 -6.95
C VAL A 63 -14.27 -6.21 -7.34
N GLU A 64 -15.16 -6.85 -8.10
CA GLU A 64 -14.90 -8.15 -8.73
C GLU A 64 -13.64 -8.15 -9.63
N GLN A 65 -12.86 -9.23 -9.63
CA GLN A 65 -11.58 -9.35 -10.31
C GLN A 65 -11.68 -9.07 -11.82
N GLY A 66 -12.71 -9.60 -12.49
CA GLY A 66 -12.90 -9.38 -13.92
C GLY A 66 -13.08 -7.89 -14.26
N ARG A 67 -13.82 -7.15 -13.41
CA ARG A 67 -14.00 -5.70 -13.56
C ARG A 67 -12.72 -4.93 -13.24
N PHE A 68 -11.97 -5.37 -12.23
CA PHE A 68 -10.68 -4.78 -11.88
C PHE A 68 -9.69 -4.87 -13.04
N VAL A 69 -9.55 -6.05 -13.64
CA VAL A 69 -8.66 -6.28 -14.78
C VAL A 69 -9.11 -5.46 -15.99
N ALA A 70 -10.41 -5.44 -16.30
CA ALA A 70 -10.96 -4.61 -17.38
C ALA A 70 -10.63 -3.11 -17.16
N ALA A 71 -10.81 -2.60 -15.94
CA ALA A 71 -10.52 -1.21 -15.61
C ALA A 71 -9.02 -0.85 -15.75
N ILE A 72 -8.12 -1.79 -15.47
CA ILE A 72 -6.68 -1.61 -15.72
C ILE A 72 -6.40 -1.52 -17.22
N LEU A 73 -6.95 -2.46 -18.00
CA LEU A 73 -6.70 -2.54 -19.45
C LEU A 73 -7.26 -1.32 -20.20
N GLU A 74 -8.42 -0.82 -19.77
CA GLU A 74 -9.05 0.39 -20.32
C GLU A 74 -8.41 1.69 -19.80
N GLY A 75 -7.54 1.61 -18.79
CA GLY A 75 -6.95 2.77 -18.12
C GLY A 75 -7.94 3.59 -17.30
N SER A 76 -9.17 3.09 -17.08
CA SER A 76 -10.19 3.78 -16.30
C SER A 76 -9.90 3.80 -14.80
N ILE A 77 -9.07 2.87 -14.32
CA ILE A 77 -8.59 2.87 -12.92
C ILE A 77 -7.79 4.13 -12.56
N VAL A 78 -7.18 4.79 -13.56
CA VAL A 78 -6.37 6.02 -13.39
C VAL A 78 -7.18 7.17 -12.80
N ALA A 79 -8.49 7.22 -13.04
CA ALA A 79 -9.37 8.25 -12.49
C ALA A 79 -9.48 8.16 -10.95
N GLY A 80 -9.37 6.96 -10.37
CA GLY A 80 -9.38 6.74 -8.93
C GLY A 80 -8.00 6.85 -8.26
N MET A 81 -6.93 7.04 -9.03
CA MET A 81 -5.54 7.01 -8.55
C MET A 81 -4.91 8.40 -8.48
N GLU A 82 -5.69 9.48 -8.35
CA GLU A 82 -5.17 10.86 -8.21
C GLU A 82 -4.05 11.22 -9.20
N ALA A 83 -4.26 10.89 -10.48
CA ALA A 83 -3.22 11.01 -11.50
C ALA A 83 -2.62 12.42 -11.66
N GLU A 84 -3.39 13.47 -11.39
CA GLU A 84 -2.88 14.85 -11.39
C GLU A 84 -1.90 15.10 -10.24
N LEU A 85 -2.16 14.54 -9.05
CA LEU A 85 -1.27 14.68 -7.90
C LEU A 85 0.08 14.00 -8.17
N LEU A 86 0.05 12.80 -8.77
CA LEU A 86 1.27 12.12 -9.22
C LEU A 86 2.02 12.96 -10.27
N ARG A 87 1.32 13.52 -11.25
CA ARG A 87 1.93 14.38 -12.29
C ARG A 87 2.61 15.60 -11.67
N SER A 88 1.95 16.28 -10.73
CA SER A 88 2.53 17.42 -10.02
C SER A 88 3.78 17.01 -9.23
N TRP A 89 3.71 15.91 -8.47
CA TRP A 89 4.84 15.42 -7.67
C TRP A 89 6.06 15.07 -8.54
N LEU A 90 5.84 14.41 -9.68
CA LEU A 90 6.88 14.07 -10.66
C LEU A 90 7.48 15.31 -11.30
N ALA A 91 6.66 16.29 -11.68
CA ALA A 91 7.10 17.53 -12.31
C ALA A 91 8.00 18.36 -11.39
N GLU A 92 7.67 18.46 -10.10
CA GLU A 92 8.50 19.14 -9.09
C GLU A 92 9.91 18.55 -8.99
N ARG A 93 10.08 17.28 -9.37
CA ARG A 93 11.33 16.51 -9.27
C ARG A 93 12.00 16.26 -10.63
N SER A 94 11.48 16.86 -11.69
CA SER A 94 11.96 16.62 -13.08
C SER A 94 11.97 15.14 -13.46
N MET A 95 10.98 14.37 -12.99
CA MET A 95 10.83 12.95 -13.28
C MET A 95 9.70 12.74 -14.29
N GLU A 96 9.85 11.76 -15.18
CA GLU A 96 8.78 11.38 -16.13
C GLU A 96 7.91 10.23 -15.59
N SER A 97 8.48 9.36 -14.75
CA SER A 97 7.79 8.20 -14.18
C SER A 97 8.46 7.75 -12.88
N LEU A 98 7.74 6.94 -12.11
CA LEU A 98 8.31 6.19 -10.99
C LEU A 98 8.98 4.91 -11.50
N ALA A 99 10.07 4.50 -10.84
CA ALA A 99 10.68 3.21 -11.11
C ALA A 99 9.70 2.06 -10.81
N PRO A 100 9.86 0.88 -11.45
CA PRO A 100 9.07 -0.30 -11.10
C PRO A 100 9.17 -0.62 -9.60
N ASN A 101 8.05 -1.02 -9.00
CA ASN A 101 7.95 -1.36 -7.57
C ASN A 101 8.40 -0.24 -6.61
N THR A 102 8.23 1.02 -7.00
CA THR A 102 8.33 2.16 -6.09
C THR A 102 7.00 2.89 -5.92
N CYS A 103 6.86 3.58 -4.79
CA CYS A 103 5.71 4.38 -4.45
C CYS A 103 6.13 5.68 -3.76
N VAL A 104 5.20 6.62 -3.68
CA VAL A 104 5.29 7.87 -2.94
C VAL A 104 4.17 7.83 -1.89
N PRO A 105 4.42 7.23 -0.73
CA PRO A 105 3.39 7.03 0.27
C PRO A 105 3.07 8.31 1.04
N VAL A 106 1.95 8.29 1.75
CA VAL A 106 1.65 9.27 2.80
C VAL A 106 2.61 9.03 3.97
N HIS A 107 3.43 10.02 4.29
CA HIS A 107 4.45 9.94 5.33
C HIS A 107 4.49 11.24 6.16
N PRO A 108 4.43 11.17 7.50
CA PRO A 108 4.27 9.96 8.33
C PRO A 108 2.92 9.28 8.13
N GLN A 109 2.85 7.96 8.38
CA GLN A 109 1.62 7.18 8.25
C GLN A 109 0.47 7.81 9.06
N GLN A 110 -0.73 7.78 8.49
CA GLN A 110 -1.93 8.31 9.13
C GLN A 110 -2.29 7.52 10.40
N PHE A 111 -2.10 6.21 10.40
CA PHE A 111 -2.35 5.39 11.60
C PHE A 111 -1.37 5.71 12.74
N LEU A 112 -0.18 6.26 12.46
CA LEU A 112 0.76 6.73 13.50
C LEU A 112 0.34 8.08 14.05
N THR A 113 -0.03 9.00 13.16
CA THR A 113 -0.29 10.40 13.53
C THR A 113 -1.74 10.68 13.96
N GLY A 114 -2.68 9.78 13.66
CA GLY A 114 -4.11 10.05 13.78
C GLY A 114 -4.62 11.08 12.76
N SER A 115 -3.79 11.43 11.76
CA SER A 115 -4.16 12.41 10.73
C SER A 115 -5.20 11.84 9.77
N VAL A 116 -6.22 12.63 9.47
CA VAL A 116 -7.16 12.35 8.36
C VAL A 116 -6.67 12.95 7.03
N ASP A 117 -5.61 13.73 7.05
CA ASP A 117 -5.03 14.33 5.84
C ASP A 117 -4.06 13.36 5.16
N ALA A 118 -4.41 12.94 3.95
CA ALA A 118 -3.60 12.07 3.09
C ALA A 118 -2.52 12.84 2.31
N ARG A 119 -2.37 14.16 2.51
CA ARG A 119 -1.50 15.02 1.69
C ARG A 119 -0.04 15.14 2.09
N PRO A 120 0.46 14.82 3.29
CA PRO A 120 1.90 14.79 3.48
C PRO A 120 2.44 13.55 2.75
N LEU A 121 2.75 13.72 1.46
CA LEU A 121 3.44 12.72 0.66
C LEU A 121 4.92 12.71 1.01
N SER A 122 5.54 11.54 0.93
CA SER A 122 6.98 11.39 1.02
C SER A 122 7.70 12.31 0.03
N THR A 123 8.78 12.93 0.49
CA THR A 123 9.63 13.79 -0.36
C THR A 123 10.27 12.97 -1.48
N ASP A 124 10.66 11.73 -1.19
CA ASP A 124 11.31 10.80 -2.11
C ASP A 124 10.42 9.58 -2.39
N SER A 125 10.58 8.97 -3.55
CA SER A 125 9.97 7.66 -3.82
C SER A 125 10.72 6.57 -3.04
N VAL A 126 9.98 5.60 -2.51
CA VAL A 126 10.53 4.47 -1.74
C VAL A 126 10.17 3.14 -2.41
N SER A 127 10.88 2.07 -2.05
CA SER A 127 10.45 0.71 -2.43
C SER A 127 9.06 0.43 -1.85
N THR A 128 8.14 -0.05 -2.69
CA THR A 128 6.80 -0.45 -2.22
C THR A 128 6.88 -1.58 -1.20
N THR A 129 7.71 -2.59 -1.46
CA THR A 129 7.96 -3.65 -0.49
C THR A 129 8.55 -3.10 0.81
N GLY A 130 9.53 -2.20 0.74
CA GLY A 130 10.10 -1.55 1.91
C GLY A 130 9.07 -0.77 2.72
N TRP A 131 8.17 -0.06 2.04
CA TRP A 131 7.05 0.66 2.65
C TRP A 131 6.06 -0.26 3.38
N LEU A 132 5.68 -1.37 2.74
CA LEU A 132 4.77 -2.36 3.33
C LEU A 132 5.39 -2.98 4.57
N ILE A 133 6.66 -3.40 4.49
CA ILE A 133 7.39 -3.98 5.63
C ILE A 133 7.49 -2.97 6.77
N HIS A 134 7.87 -1.73 6.47
CA HIS A 134 7.97 -0.69 7.48
C HIS A 134 6.62 -0.41 8.16
N SER A 135 5.53 -0.35 7.40
CA SER A 135 4.18 -0.14 7.94
C SER A 135 3.72 -1.32 8.82
N ALA A 136 4.01 -2.56 8.42
CA ALA A 136 3.73 -3.75 9.21
C ALA A 136 4.49 -3.75 10.54
N LYS A 137 5.79 -3.44 10.51
CA LYS A 137 6.64 -3.33 11.71
C LYS A 137 6.16 -2.21 12.63
N ALA A 138 5.83 -1.04 12.08
CA ALA A 138 5.29 0.08 12.84
C ALA A 138 3.97 -0.27 13.54
N LEU A 139 3.04 -0.93 12.85
CA LEU A 139 1.80 -1.41 13.47
C LEU A 139 2.10 -2.41 14.60
N ARG A 140 3.06 -3.32 14.39
CA ARG A 140 3.47 -4.28 15.42
C ARG A 140 4.03 -3.59 16.67
N VAL A 141 4.92 -2.62 16.50
CA VAL A 141 5.49 -1.85 17.62
C VAL A 141 4.40 -1.07 18.35
N MET A 142 3.45 -0.45 17.63
CA MET A 142 2.30 0.20 18.26
C MET A 142 1.48 -0.78 19.11
N HIS A 143 1.18 -1.96 18.56
CA HIS A 143 0.45 -3.00 19.29
C HIS A 143 1.20 -3.45 20.55
N ASP A 144 2.51 -3.69 20.45
CA ASP A 144 3.33 -4.13 21.59
C ASP A 144 3.48 -3.05 22.68
N LEU A 145 3.31 -1.79 22.32
CA LEU A 145 3.29 -0.64 23.24
C LEU A 145 1.87 -0.21 23.65
N GLU A 146 0.84 -0.93 23.20
CA GLU A 146 -0.59 -0.62 23.42
C GLU A 146 -1.01 0.79 22.94
N LEU A 147 -0.32 1.32 21.92
CA LEU A 147 -0.58 2.65 21.36
C LEU A 147 -1.79 2.65 20.43
N GLN A 148 -2.57 3.71 20.51
CA GLN A 148 -3.63 4.05 19.56
C GLN A 148 -3.12 5.07 18.52
N ALA A 149 -3.87 5.22 17.43
CA ALA A 149 -3.54 6.19 16.39
C ALA A 149 -3.51 7.62 16.95
N GLY A 150 -2.39 8.33 16.73
CA GLY A 150 -2.17 9.69 17.22
C GLY A 150 -1.60 9.78 18.63
N ASP A 151 -1.37 8.66 19.32
CA ASP A 151 -0.66 8.68 20.59
C ASP A 151 0.79 9.16 20.41
N PRO A 152 1.38 9.85 21.40
CA PRO A 152 2.78 10.25 21.36
C PRO A 152 3.70 9.02 21.23
N LEU A 153 4.51 8.99 20.18
CA LEU A 153 5.49 7.93 19.98
C LEU A 153 6.67 8.09 20.95
N PRO A 154 7.19 7.00 21.54
CA PRO A 154 8.38 7.08 22.38
C PRO A 154 9.62 7.45 21.54
N PRO A 155 10.67 8.04 22.15
CA PRO A 155 11.86 8.47 21.41
C PRO A 155 12.59 7.36 20.66
N ASP A 156 12.48 6.11 21.11
CA ASP A 156 13.10 4.93 20.53
C ASP A 156 12.18 4.18 19.54
N PHE A 157 11.02 4.75 19.18
CA PHE A 157 10.03 4.09 18.30
C PHE A 157 10.65 3.65 16.96
N THR A 158 11.38 4.54 16.28
CA THR A 158 11.99 4.23 14.99
C THR A 158 13.06 3.14 15.10
N GLU A 159 13.80 3.09 16.21
CA GLU A 159 14.79 2.05 16.47
C GLU A 159 14.11 0.69 16.65
N ARG A 160 13.04 0.64 17.46
CA ARG A 160 12.22 -0.58 17.63
C ARG A 160 11.64 -1.09 16.31
N VAL A 161 11.20 -0.19 15.44
CA VAL A 161 10.70 -0.55 14.10
C VAL A 161 11.81 -1.10 13.21
N ALA A 162 13.05 -0.62 13.35
CA ALA A 162 14.19 -1.10 12.57
C ALA A 162 14.75 -2.46 13.06
N GLU A 163 14.52 -2.80 14.33
CA GLU A 163 14.99 -4.05 14.97
C GLU A 163 14.12 -5.29 14.68
N LEU A 164 12.86 -5.09 14.29
CA LEU A 164 12.00 -6.15 13.72
C LEU A 164 12.46 -6.52 12.31
#